data_AF-A0A315WYZ1-F1
#
_entry.id   AF-A0A315WYZ1-F1
#
_cell.length_a   1.000
_cell.length_b   1.000
_cell.length_c   1.000
_cell.angle_alpha   90.00
_cell.angle_beta   90.00
_cell.angle_gamma   90.00
#
_symmetry.space_group_name_H-M   'P 1'
#
loop_
_entity.id
_entity.type
_entity.pdbx_description
1 polymer ?
#
loop_
_entity_poly.entity_id
_entity_poly.type
_entity_poly.pdbx_seq_one_letter_code
_entity_poly.pdbx_strand_id
1 'polypeptide(L)'
;MKLSPRDVIKLAQLAKLDLSPAEIKIYQKQLVKVLDYVNKINKLKLDKIKESLTGTEDNLVGPRPDISQSSQPAVIKQAVLQDGLVVSPEVFER
;
A
#
# COMPACT_ATOMS: atom_id res chain seq x y z
N MET A 1 0.83 22.49 0.46
CA MET A 1 1.85 21.76 1.27
C MET A 1 3.19 21.79 0.54
N LYS A 2 4.34 21.78 1.22
CA LYS A 2 5.66 21.71 0.55
C LYS A 2 6.22 20.30 0.67
N LEU A 3 6.54 19.68 -0.46
CA LEU A 3 7.16 18.36 -0.55
C LEU A 3 8.57 18.52 -1.12
N SER A 4 9.60 18.05 -0.43
CA SER A 4 10.98 18.09 -0.92
C SER A 4 11.28 16.86 -1.81
N PRO A 5 12.35 16.89 -2.63
CA PRO A 5 12.76 15.70 -3.38
C PRO A 5 13.13 14.53 -2.46
N ARG A 6 13.66 14.81 -1.25
CA ARG A 6 13.97 13.79 -0.24
C ARG A 6 12.72 13.07 0.25
N ASP A 7 11.60 13.79 0.36
CA ASP A 7 10.33 13.19 0.76
C ASP A 7 9.78 12.26 -0.32
N VAL A 8 9.94 12.63 -1.60
CA VAL A 8 9.56 11.76 -2.74
C VAL A 8 10.39 10.48 -2.73
N ILE A 9 11.71 10.59 -2.51
CA ILE A 9 12.59 9.42 -2.41
C ILE A 9 12.17 8.52 -1.24
N LYS A 10 11.88 9.11 -0.06
CA LYS A 10 11.42 8.36 1.10
C LYS A 10 10.11 7.62 0.82
N LEU A 11 9.15 8.27 0.16
CA LEU A 11 7.88 7.64 -0.23
C LEU A 11 8.11 6.50 -1.23
N ALA A 12 8.99 6.68 -2.22
CA ALA A 12 9.33 5.64 -3.18
C ALA A 12 9.95 4.41 -2.49
N GLN A 13 10.85 4.63 -1.52
CA GLN A 13 11.45 3.55 -0.73
C GLN A 13 10.42 2.78 0.10
N LEU A 14 9.47 3.48 0.72
CA LEU A 14 8.37 2.84 1.46
C LEU A 14 7.47 2.02 0.53
N ALA A 15 7.25 2.49 -0.69
CA ALA A 15 6.46 1.82 -1.72
C ALA A 15 7.24 0.77 -2.54
N LYS A 16 8.54 0.57 -2.26
CA LYS A 16 9.44 -0.31 -3.03
C LYS A 16 9.49 0.03 -4.53
N LEU A 17 9.43 1.32 -4.85
CA LEU A 17 9.56 1.85 -6.21
C LEU A 17 10.98 2.38 -6.41
N ASP A 18 11.63 1.94 -7.48
CA ASP A 18 12.87 2.54 -7.95
C ASP A 18 12.55 3.67 -8.94
N LEU A 19 13.05 4.86 -8.67
CA LEU A 19 12.72 6.08 -9.42
C LEU A 19 13.97 6.75 -9.93
N SER A 20 13.96 7.10 -11.22
CA SER A 20 15.00 7.92 -11.81
C SER A 20 14.99 9.36 -11.27
N PRO A 21 16.11 10.08 -11.34
CA PRO A 21 16.16 11.51 -10.98
C PRO A 21 15.18 12.39 -11.77
N ALA A 22 14.83 11.99 -12.99
CA ALA A 22 13.84 12.69 -13.81
C ALA A 22 12.43 12.49 -13.27
N GLU A 23 12.06 11.25 -12.92
CA GLU A 23 10.77 10.90 -12.33
C GLU A 23 10.56 11.58 -10.96
N ILE A 24 11.61 11.65 -10.13
CA ILE A 24 11.54 12.35 -8.83
C ILE A 24 11.09 13.81 -9.03
N LYS A 25 11.63 14.52 -10.03
CA LYS A 25 11.24 15.91 -10.31
C LYS A 25 9.80 16.02 -10.82
N ILE A 26 9.36 15.07 -11.64
CA ILE A 26 8.00 15.03 -12.19
C ILE A 26 7.01 14.76 -11.05
N TYR A 27 7.24 13.71 -10.28
CA TYR A 27 6.37 13.30 -9.18
C TYR A 27 6.35 14.32 -8.05
N GLN A 28 7.45 15.00 -7.76
CA GLN A 28 7.42 16.11 -6.79
C GLN A 28 6.36 17.16 -7.19
N LYS A 29 6.37 17.61 -8.45
CA LYS A 29 5.42 18.63 -8.94
C LYS A 29 3.97 18.10 -8.93
N GLN A 30 3.77 16.85 -9.32
CA GLN A 30 2.45 16.24 -9.38
C GLN A 30 1.87 15.98 -7.98
N LEU A 31 2.67 15.43 -7.07
CA LEU A 31 2.25 15.16 -5.69
C LEU A 31 1.90 16.44 -4.94
N VAL A 32 2.63 17.54 -5.15
CA VAL A 32 2.24 18.85 -4.58
C VAL A 32 0.84 19.25 -5.03
N LYS A 33 0.51 19.12 -6.32
CA LYS A 33 -0.83 19.42 -6.85
C LYS A 33 -1.91 18.51 -6.25
N VAL A 34 -1.62 17.21 -6.11
CA VAL A 34 -2.53 16.25 -5.48
C VAL A 34 -2.78 16.61 -4.03
N LEU A 35 -1.73 16.88 -3.25
CA LEU A 35 -1.85 17.25 -1.83
C LEU A 35 -2.57 18.59 -1.65
N ASP A 36 -2.36 19.55 -2.54
CA ASP A 36 -3.07 20.82 -2.52
C ASP A 36 -4.57 20.63 -2.84
N TYR A 37 -4.91 19.69 -3.73
CA TYR A 37 -6.30 19.32 -3.98
C TYR A 37 -6.94 18.63 -2.77
N VAL A 38 -6.27 17.62 -2.20
CA VAL A 38 -6.75 16.87 -1.03
C VAL A 38 -6.91 17.78 0.20
N ASN A 39 -6.06 18.79 0.36
CA ASN A 39 -6.14 19.77 1.45
C ASN A 39 -7.45 20.56 1.51
N LYS A 40 -8.28 20.53 0.46
CA LYS A 40 -9.64 21.09 0.50
C LYS A 40 -10.51 20.42 1.57
N ILE A 41 -10.23 19.17 1.94
CA ILE A 41 -10.98 18.44 2.97
C ILE A 41 -10.90 19.13 4.35
N ASN A 42 -9.78 19.79 4.66
CA ASN A 42 -9.57 20.50 5.92
C ASN A 42 -10.46 21.74 6.09
N LYS A 43 -11.21 22.15 5.06
CA LYS A 43 -12.18 23.25 5.12
C LYS A 43 -13.56 22.79 5.62
N LEU A 44 -13.78 21.47 5.71
CA LEU A 44 -15.05 20.89 6.11
C LEU A 44 -15.11 20.77 7.64
N LYS A 45 -16.27 21.03 8.24
CA LYS A 45 -16.53 20.77 9.66
C LYS A 45 -17.02 19.34 9.82
N LEU A 46 -16.16 18.46 10.35
CA LEU A 46 -16.43 17.02 10.45
C LEU A 46 -16.60 16.53 11.90
N ASP A 47 -16.60 17.44 12.89
CA ASP A 47 -16.59 17.11 14.33
C ASP A 47 -17.73 16.20 14.79
N LYS A 48 -18.85 16.18 14.05
CA LYS A 48 -20.06 15.39 14.34
C LYS A 48 -20.23 14.19 13.41
N ILE A 49 -19.30 13.95 12.49
CA ILE A 49 -19.38 12.87 11.50
C ILE A 49 -18.48 11.73 11.96
N LYS A 50 -19.06 10.54 12.13
CA LYS A 50 -18.31 9.32 12.42
C LYS A 50 -17.64 8.81 11.14
N GLU A 51 -16.39 8.38 11.26
CA GLU A 51 -15.67 7.75 10.16
C GLU A 51 -16.39 6.47 9.71
N SER A 52 -16.54 6.28 8.39
CA SER A 52 -17.03 5.04 7.81
C SER A 52 -15.84 4.23 7.31
N LEU A 53 -15.55 3.13 8.00
CA LEU A 53 -14.43 2.25 7.64
C LEU A 53 -14.79 1.26 6.54
N THR A 54 -16.08 0.96 6.38
CA THR A 54 -16.56 -0.19 5.60
C THR A 54 -17.64 0.17 4.59
N GLY A 55 -18.18 1.40 4.63
CA GLY A 55 -19.25 1.85 3.73
C GLY A 55 -20.61 1.20 3.98
N THR A 56 -20.70 0.23 4.89
CA THR A 56 -21.91 -0.50 5.27
C THR A 56 -22.04 -0.54 6.79
N GLU A 57 -23.26 -0.36 7.30
CA GLU A 57 -23.52 -0.43 8.74
C GLU A 57 -23.50 -1.87 9.27
N ASP A 58 -23.80 -2.84 8.39
CA ASP A 58 -23.86 -4.26 8.71
C ASP A 58 -22.63 -5.01 8.19
N ASN A 59 -21.57 -5.04 8.99
CA ASN A 59 -20.52 -6.04 8.83
C ASN A 59 -20.84 -7.27 9.68
N LEU A 60 -21.66 -8.16 9.13
CA LEU A 60 -21.88 -9.50 9.68
C LEU A 60 -20.66 -10.43 9.44
N VAL A 61 -19.44 -9.87 9.41
CA VAL A 61 -18.21 -10.66 9.31
C VAL A 61 -17.86 -11.18 10.70
N GLY A 62 -18.54 -12.26 11.08
CA GLY A 62 -18.24 -12.99 12.31
C GLY A 62 -16.86 -13.69 12.26
N PRO A 63 -16.41 -14.25 13.39
CA PRO A 63 -15.19 -15.03 13.41
C PRO A 63 -15.31 -16.21 12.45
N ARG A 64 -14.23 -16.48 11.70
CA ARG A 64 -14.12 -17.69 10.89
C ARG A 64 -14.25 -18.92 11.82
N PRO A 65 -15.03 -19.95 11.46
CA PRO A 65 -15.13 -21.17 12.25
C PRO A 65 -13.79 -21.91 12.31
N ASP A 66 -13.50 -22.53 13.45
CA ASP A 66 -12.26 -23.29 13.67
C ASP A 66 -12.34 -24.70 13.06
N ILE A 67 -12.39 -24.75 11.74
CA ILE A 67 -12.47 -25.98 10.96
C ILE A 67 -11.22 -26.06 10.07
N SER A 68 -10.53 -27.19 10.12
CA SER A 68 -9.39 -27.49 9.25
C SER A 68 -9.87 -27.67 7.81
N GLN A 69 -9.21 -26.99 6.87
CA GLN A 69 -9.46 -27.11 5.44
C GLN A 69 -8.17 -27.49 4.73
N SER A 70 -8.25 -28.39 3.75
CA SER A 70 -7.09 -28.79 2.96
C SER A 70 -6.54 -27.58 2.21
N SER A 71 -5.25 -27.30 2.38
CA SER A 71 -4.55 -26.31 1.58
C SER A 71 -4.49 -26.83 0.13
N GLN A 72 -5.20 -26.17 -0.79
CA GLN A 72 -5.11 -26.41 -2.23
C GLN A 72 -4.63 -25.12 -2.93
N PRO A 73 -3.39 -24.67 -2.67
CA PRO A 73 -2.92 -23.42 -3.23
C PRO A 73 -2.62 -23.64 -4.72
N ALA A 74 -3.62 -23.42 -5.57
CA ALA A 74 -3.44 -23.28 -7.02
C ALA A 74 -2.36 -22.24 -7.37
N VAL A 75 -2.11 -21.32 -6.43
CA VAL A 75 -1.15 -20.20 -6.46
C VAL A 75 0.31 -20.65 -6.56
N ILE A 76 0.70 -21.82 -6.03
CA ILE A 76 2.11 -22.28 -6.07
C ILE A 76 2.58 -22.48 -7.52
N LYS A 77 1.67 -22.84 -8.44
CA LYS A 77 2.00 -23.02 -9.86
C LYS A 77 2.46 -21.73 -10.56
N GLN A 78 2.15 -20.57 -10.00
CA GLN A 78 2.56 -19.27 -10.54
C GLN A 78 3.87 -18.75 -9.94
N ALA A 79 4.37 -19.40 -8.88
CA ALA A 79 5.61 -19.01 -8.23
C ALA A 79 6.82 -19.59 -8.96
N VAL A 80 7.98 -18.97 -8.75
CA VAL A 80 9.27 -19.56 -9.12
C VAL A 80 9.62 -20.61 -8.09
N LEU A 81 9.79 -21.86 -8.53
CA LEU A 81 9.99 -23.02 -7.67
C LEU A 81 11.34 -23.69 -7.90
N GLN A 82 11.93 -24.17 -6.81
CA GLN A 82 13.06 -25.10 -6.81
C GLN A 82 12.81 -26.13 -5.70
N ASP A 83 12.90 -27.41 -6.04
CA ASP A 83 12.67 -28.53 -5.11
C ASP A 83 11.34 -28.47 -4.34
N GLY A 84 10.29 -27.95 -4.99
CA GLY A 84 8.95 -27.81 -4.40
C GLY A 84 8.79 -26.62 -3.44
N LEU A 85 9.80 -25.77 -3.33
CA LEU A 85 9.82 -24.57 -2.49
C LEU A 85 9.80 -23.30 -3.34
N VAL A 86 9.20 -22.23 -2.81
CA VAL A 86 9.25 -20.90 -3.42
C VAL A 86 10.64 -20.31 -3.21
N VAL A 87 11.26 -19.82 -4.28
CA VAL A 87 12.62 -19.27 -4.26
C VAL A 87 12.59 -17.75 -4.23
N SER A 88 13.48 -17.15 -3.45
CA SER A 88 13.72 -15.71 -3.37
C SER A 88 15.24 -15.45 -3.32
N PRO A 89 15.71 -14.29 -3.80
CA PRO A 89 17.07 -13.84 -3.54
C PRO A 89 17.39 -13.83 -2.04
N GLU A 90 18.66 -14.08 -1.69
CA GLU A 90 19.17 -13.96 -0.32
C GLU A 90 19.09 -12.49 0.13
N VAL A 91 18.52 -12.25 1.31
CA VAL A 91 18.16 -10.89 1.78
C VAL A 91 19.18 -10.34 2.79
N PHE A 92 19.96 -11.20 3.43
CA PHE A 92 20.96 -10.82 4.42
C PHE A 92 22.36 -11.08 3.86
N GLU A 93 23.24 -10.09 3.94
CA GLU A 93 24.67 -10.29 3.69
C GLU A 93 25.25 -11.18 4.79
N ARG A 94 26.11 -12.14 4.42
CA ARG A 94 26.82 -13.03 5.35
C ARG A 94 28.07 -12.37 5.92
#